data_AF-A0A558A0I7-F1
#
_entry.id   AF-A0A558A0I7-F1
#
_cell.length_a   1.000
_cell.length_b   1.000
_cell.length_c   1.000
_cell.angle_alpha   90.00
_cell.angle_beta   90.00
_cell.angle_gamma   90.00
#
_symmetry.space_group_name_H-M   'P 1'
#
loop_
_entity.id
_entity.type
_entity.pdbx_description
1 polymer ?
#
loop_
_entity_poly.entity_id
_entity_poly.type
_entity_poly.pdbx_seq_one_letter_code
_entity_poly.pdbx_strand_id
1 'polypeptide(L)'
;MSEERKRNWFFIILGIVLIIAPPVVRLVWFHDGQIYAGGIGNINAFMAATAVGGAALLYRGATRKPAQPQGAITLLASFVAVGTGAFATAQYFFPETPRGAAAAACANAPLEGAAFYAQTTEQGANSRSGPGRQFKQNDHFPASCTIGIDGYCLGEPQQDITLEPHFPDIRWLIVHGLPDRYVPAAFVGFQGGEGPLGKPDASCEGHGLPFAPPVAKVELGDRDPGGSIPLTAAAPGAYLVGYAVALKEHPEGSYVQPGQSDARPNFAVSWDLGKKNPFPGEATGDVWVAAAICLAGNASQVDSLRVAEVTLNDGAVAGSAGVVTETVPEEVRHELEQVACARSVIFN
;
A
#
# COMPACT_ATOMS: atom_id res chain seq x y z
N MET A 1 56.01 -25.25 -19.38
CA MET A 1 55.36 -23.94 -19.61
C MET A 1 56.06 -22.91 -18.74
N SER A 2 56.64 -21.84 -19.30
CA SER A 2 57.35 -20.83 -18.50
C SER A 2 56.41 -20.13 -17.52
N GLU A 3 56.93 -19.73 -16.36
CA GLU A 3 56.24 -18.90 -15.35
C GLU A 3 55.48 -17.72 -15.98
N GLU A 4 56.13 -17.05 -16.94
CA GLU A 4 55.56 -15.92 -17.65
C GLU A 4 54.34 -16.30 -18.51
N ARG A 5 54.37 -17.48 -19.14
CA ARG A 5 53.24 -18.00 -19.91
C ARG A 5 52.07 -18.40 -19.01
N LYS A 6 52.34 -18.94 -17.81
CA LYS A 6 51.31 -19.20 -16.79
C LYS A 6 50.64 -17.90 -16.34
N ARG A 7 51.44 -16.86 -16.05
CA ARG A 7 50.96 -15.55 -15.62
C ARG A 7 50.09 -14.86 -16.68
N ASN A 8 50.50 -14.91 -17.95
CA ASN A 8 49.70 -14.33 -19.04
C ASN A 8 48.39 -15.09 -19.25
N TRP A 9 48.42 -16.42 -19.16
CA TRP A 9 47.21 -17.24 -19.25
C TRP A 9 46.23 -16.93 -18.12
N PHE A 10 46.73 -16.71 -16.90
CA PHE A 10 45.90 -16.31 -15.76
C PHE A 10 45.15 -14.99 -16.02
N PHE A 11 45.85 -13.95 -16.51
CA PHE A 11 45.20 -12.67 -16.83
C PHE A 11 44.18 -12.76 -17.97
N ILE A 12 44.45 -13.62 -18.96
CA ILE A 12 43.52 -13.86 -20.06
C ILE A 12 42.24 -14.53 -19.54
N ILE A 13 42.37 -15.60 -18.75
CA ILE A 13 41.21 -16.29 -18.16
C ILE A 13 40.42 -15.30 -17.29
N LEU A 14 41.10 -14.56 -16.41
CA LEU A 14 40.43 -13.61 -15.52
C LEU A 14 39.68 -12.52 -16.29
N GLY A 15 40.28 -11.99 -17.38
CA GLY A 15 39.63 -11.03 -18.25
C GLY A 15 38.38 -11.57 -18.96
N ILE A 16 38.43 -12.81 -19.46
CA ILE A 16 37.28 -13.49 -20.07
C ILE A 16 36.16 -13.68 -19.04
N VAL A 17 36.49 -14.15 -17.84
CA VAL A 17 35.50 -14.38 -16.77
C VAL A 17 34.81 -13.07 -16.39
N LEU A 18 35.56 -11.97 -16.25
CA LEU A 18 34.99 -10.66 -15.91
C LEU A 18 34.06 -10.10 -17.01
N ILE A 19 34.27 -10.45 -18.27
CA ILE A 19 33.40 -10.02 -19.37
C ILE A 19 32.14 -10.90 -19.47
N ILE A 20 32.26 -12.21 -19.28
CA ILE A 20 31.18 -13.17 -19.57
C ILE A 20 30.29 -13.45 -18.35
N ALA A 21 30.85 -13.49 -17.14
CA ALA A 21 30.07 -13.84 -15.95
C ALA A 21 28.93 -12.84 -15.66
N PRO A 22 29.12 -11.51 -15.73
CA PRO A 22 28.05 -10.57 -15.39
C PRO A 22 26.81 -10.63 -16.32
N PRO A 23 26.95 -10.72 -17.67
CA PRO A 23 25.80 -10.93 -18.56
C PRO A 23 25.04 -12.22 -18.30
N VAL A 24 25.74 -13.32 -18.00
CA VAL A 24 25.12 -14.62 -17.70
C VAL A 24 24.35 -14.55 -16.39
N VAL A 25 24.97 -14.00 -15.34
CA VAL A 25 24.33 -13.79 -14.04
C VAL A 25 23.09 -12.89 -14.19
N ARG A 26 23.19 -11.81 -14.97
CA ARG A 26 22.05 -10.94 -15.29
C ARG A 26 20.91 -11.68 -15.99
N LEU A 27 21.22 -12.54 -16.96
CA LEU A 27 20.20 -13.32 -17.68
C LEU A 27 19.46 -14.28 -16.76
N VAL A 28 20.18 -14.97 -15.86
CA VAL A 28 19.59 -15.87 -14.86
C VAL A 28 18.68 -15.07 -13.91
N TRP A 29 19.16 -13.96 -13.38
CA TRP A 29 18.37 -13.14 -12.45
C TRP A 29 17.19 -12.43 -13.10
N PHE A 30 17.30 -12.04 -14.38
CA PHE A 30 16.17 -11.51 -15.13
C PHE A 30 15.10 -12.59 -15.36
N HIS A 31 15.52 -13.81 -15.68
CA HIS A 31 14.61 -14.96 -15.83
C HIS A 31 13.89 -15.29 -14.51
N ASP A 32 14.60 -15.20 -13.39
CA ASP A 32 14.06 -15.47 -12.05
C ASP A 32 13.28 -14.28 -11.45
N GLY A 33 13.19 -13.17 -12.20
CA GLY A 33 12.41 -11.99 -11.86
C GLY A 33 12.99 -11.13 -10.74
N GLN A 34 14.27 -11.27 -10.41
CA GLN A 34 14.97 -10.51 -9.37
C GLN A 34 15.51 -9.16 -9.85
N ILE A 35 15.23 -8.77 -11.10
CA ILE A 35 15.69 -7.49 -11.65
C ILE A 35 14.50 -6.79 -12.32
N TYR A 36 13.55 -6.33 -11.50
CA TYR A 36 12.50 -5.40 -11.96
C TYR A 36 12.53 -4.11 -11.14
N ALA A 37 12.62 -2.99 -11.88
CA ALA A 37 12.65 -1.60 -11.41
C ALA A 37 13.87 -1.16 -10.56
N GLY A 38 14.43 0.02 -10.87
CA GLY A 38 15.53 0.65 -10.12
C GLY A 38 16.93 0.12 -10.46
N GLY A 39 17.21 -1.17 -10.19
CA GLY A 39 18.56 -1.75 -10.23
C GLY A 39 19.23 -1.89 -11.61
N ILE A 40 18.50 -1.70 -12.71
CA ILE A 40 19.05 -1.83 -14.07
C ILE A 40 20.17 -0.82 -14.33
N GLY A 41 20.06 0.40 -13.79
CA GLY A 41 21.09 1.43 -13.95
C GLY A 41 22.43 1.01 -13.37
N ASN A 42 22.40 0.42 -12.17
CA ASN A 42 23.59 0.01 -11.43
C ASN A 42 24.20 -1.28 -11.98
N ILE A 43 23.37 -2.22 -12.43
CA ILE A 43 23.82 -3.42 -13.14
C ILE A 43 24.50 -3.05 -14.47
N ASN A 44 23.96 -2.08 -15.21
CA ASN A 44 24.61 -1.58 -16.43
C ASN A 44 25.97 -0.94 -16.14
N ALA A 45 26.07 -0.15 -15.06
CA ALA A 45 27.35 0.44 -14.62
C ALA A 45 28.36 -0.64 -14.19
N PHE A 46 27.92 -1.68 -13.47
CA PHE A 46 28.75 -2.83 -13.10
C PHE A 46 29.26 -3.60 -14.33
N MET A 47 28.38 -3.88 -15.28
CA MET A 47 28.75 -4.57 -16.53
C MET A 47 29.74 -3.74 -17.36
N ALA A 48 29.54 -2.42 -17.44
CA ALA A 48 30.48 -1.55 -18.13
C ALA A 48 31.86 -1.53 -17.45
N ALA A 49 31.89 -1.45 -16.11
CA ALA A 49 33.12 -1.46 -15.32
C ALA A 49 33.90 -2.78 -15.46
N THR A 50 33.22 -3.92 -15.37
CA THR A 50 33.80 -5.26 -15.51
C THR A 50 34.25 -5.53 -16.95
N ALA A 51 33.52 -5.06 -17.96
CA ALA A 51 33.93 -5.14 -19.36
C ALA A 51 35.21 -4.32 -19.62
N VAL A 52 35.30 -3.10 -19.11
CA VAL A 52 36.50 -2.25 -19.25
C VAL A 52 37.69 -2.86 -18.51
N GLY A 53 37.49 -3.34 -17.27
CA GLY A 53 38.54 -4.03 -16.50
C GLY A 53 39.02 -5.32 -17.17
N GLY A 54 38.08 -6.13 -17.68
CA GLY A 54 38.39 -7.35 -18.43
C GLY A 54 39.15 -7.08 -19.72
N ALA A 55 38.74 -6.06 -20.50
CA ALA A 55 39.44 -5.64 -21.70
C ALA A 55 40.88 -5.17 -21.41
N ALA A 56 41.08 -4.44 -20.31
CA ALA A 56 42.42 -4.01 -19.87
C ALA A 56 43.32 -5.21 -19.47
N LEU A 57 42.77 -6.21 -18.78
CA LEU A 57 43.49 -7.43 -18.42
C LEU A 57 43.82 -8.29 -19.65
N LEU A 58 42.90 -8.39 -20.61
CA LEU A 58 43.13 -9.08 -21.89
C LEU A 58 44.23 -8.39 -22.69
N TYR A 59 44.18 -7.07 -22.80
CA TYR A 59 45.21 -6.28 -23.48
C TYR A 59 46.60 -6.52 -22.85
N ARG A 60 46.68 -6.47 -21.51
CA ARG A 60 47.91 -6.74 -20.76
C ARG A 60 48.45 -8.15 -20.96
N GLY A 61 47.57 -9.17 -20.97
CA GLY A 61 47.95 -10.57 -21.18
C GLY A 61 48.40 -10.86 -22.62
N ALA A 62 47.84 -10.14 -23.60
CA ALA A 62 48.15 -10.28 -25.02
C ALA A 62 49.46 -9.57 -25.42
N THR A 63 49.77 -8.41 -24.83
CA THR A 63 50.99 -7.67 -25.15
C THR A 63 52.19 -8.17 -24.34
N ARG A 64 53.16 -8.81 -25.00
CA ARG A 64 54.40 -9.33 -24.37
C ARG A 64 55.49 -8.27 -24.10
N LYS A 65 55.19 -6.97 -24.23
CA LYS A 65 56.23 -5.94 -24.14
C LYS A 65 56.57 -5.65 -22.66
N PRO A 66 57.87 -5.56 -22.30
CA PRO A 66 58.28 -5.17 -20.96
C PRO A 66 57.69 -3.80 -20.63
N ALA A 67 57.24 -3.63 -19.38
CA ALA A 67 56.50 -2.47 -18.91
C ALA A 67 57.23 -1.16 -19.25
N GLN A 68 56.81 -0.49 -20.31
CA GLN A 68 57.00 0.96 -20.39
C GLN A 68 56.28 1.56 -19.17
N PRO A 69 56.85 2.60 -18.53
CA PRO A 69 56.25 3.24 -17.39
C PRO A 69 54.83 3.62 -17.77
N GLN A 70 53.89 2.91 -17.15
CA GLN A 70 52.48 2.94 -17.49
C GLN A 70 52.02 4.38 -17.28
N GLY A 71 51.76 5.08 -18.39
CA GLY A 71 51.24 6.44 -18.36
C GLY A 71 50.02 6.47 -17.46
N ALA A 72 49.92 7.52 -16.64
CA ALA A 72 48.91 7.75 -15.61
C ALA A 72 47.48 7.34 -16.02
N ILE A 73 47.17 7.41 -17.32
CA ILE A 73 45.92 6.97 -17.96
C ILE A 73 45.54 5.51 -17.64
N THR A 74 46.49 4.56 -17.72
CA THR A 74 46.20 3.12 -17.49
C THR A 74 45.89 2.84 -16.03
N LEU A 75 46.58 3.55 -15.14
CA LEU A 75 46.37 3.50 -13.70
C LEU A 75 44.99 4.10 -13.37
N LEU A 76 44.68 5.27 -13.95
CA LEU A 76 43.38 5.94 -13.79
C LEU A 76 42.21 5.06 -14.24
N ALA A 77 42.32 4.42 -15.40
CA ALA A 77 41.29 3.52 -15.92
C ALA A 77 41.05 2.31 -15.00
N SER A 78 42.13 1.78 -14.38
CA SER A 78 42.04 0.68 -13.42
C SER A 78 41.35 1.12 -12.12
N PHE A 79 41.69 2.31 -11.61
CA PHE A 79 41.05 2.89 -10.43
C PHE A 79 39.57 3.19 -10.67
N VAL A 80 39.22 3.73 -11.83
CA VAL A 80 37.82 3.98 -12.20
C VAL A 80 37.07 2.66 -12.29
N ALA A 81 37.60 1.66 -13.01
CA ALA A 81 36.94 0.35 -13.15
C ALA A 81 36.71 -0.36 -11.81
N VAL A 82 37.73 -0.36 -10.92
CA VAL A 82 37.60 -0.93 -9.57
C VAL A 82 36.62 -0.10 -8.71
N GLY A 83 36.68 1.23 -8.79
CA GLY A 83 35.77 2.12 -8.07
C GLY A 83 34.31 1.94 -8.49
N THR A 84 34.03 1.90 -9.78
CA THR A 84 32.69 1.63 -10.31
C THR A 84 32.23 0.19 -10.03
N GLY A 85 33.15 -0.78 -10.07
CA GLY A 85 32.86 -2.16 -9.73
C GLY A 85 32.50 -2.33 -8.25
N ALA A 86 33.26 -1.71 -7.35
CA ALA A 86 33.00 -1.71 -5.92
C ALA A 86 31.71 -0.96 -5.57
N PHE A 87 31.47 0.20 -6.18
CA PHE A 87 30.24 0.97 -5.98
C PHE A 87 29.00 0.19 -6.45
N ALA A 88 29.05 -0.40 -7.64
CA ALA A 88 27.92 -1.15 -8.16
C ALA A 88 27.73 -2.51 -7.45
N THR A 89 28.80 -3.13 -6.94
CA THR A 89 28.71 -4.31 -6.05
C THR A 89 28.07 -3.91 -4.71
N ALA A 90 28.44 -2.76 -4.14
CA ALA A 90 27.83 -2.26 -2.92
C ALA A 90 26.34 -1.99 -3.14
N GLN A 91 25.95 -1.29 -4.21
CA GLN A 91 24.54 -1.06 -4.52
C GLN A 91 23.77 -2.33 -4.92
N TYR A 92 24.46 -3.39 -5.32
CA TYR A 92 23.84 -4.71 -5.50
C TYR A 92 23.48 -5.38 -4.17
N PHE A 93 24.32 -5.23 -3.14
CA PHE A 93 24.04 -5.76 -1.80
C PHE A 93 23.12 -4.84 -0.96
N PHE A 94 22.94 -3.59 -1.36
CA PHE A 94 22.03 -2.63 -0.74
C PHE A 94 20.94 -2.27 -1.76
N PRO A 95 19.88 -3.10 -1.90
CA PRO A 95 18.86 -2.87 -2.91
C PRO A 95 18.36 -1.44 -2.80
N GLU A 96 18.46 -0.70 -3.91
CA GLU A 96 17.88 0.63 -3.99
C GLU A 96 16.40 0.52 -3.66
N THR A 97 15.96 1.38 -2.76
CA THR A 97 14.55 1.61 -2.51
C THR A 97 13.84 1.76 -3.87
N PRO A 98 12.80 0.95 -4.18
CA PRO A 98 12.11 1.02 -5.46
C PRO A 98 11.70 2.46 -5.76
N ARG A 99 11.74 2.87 -7.03
CA ARG A 99 11.38 4.26 -7.41
C ARG A 99 9.98 4.69 -6.99
N GLY A 100 9.09 3.72 -6.73
CA GLY A 100 7.73 3.98 -6.23
C GLY A 100 7.65 4.21 -4.72
N ALA A 101 8.73 3.96 -3.96
CA ALA A 101 8.75 4.18 -2.53
C ALA A 101 9.14 5.62 -2.20
N ALA A 102 8.35 6.28 -1.33
CA ALA A 102 8.53 7.70 -1.00
C ALA A 102 9.71 7.97 -0.05
N ALA A 103 10.22 6.93 0.63
CA ALA A 103 11.35 7.02 1.55
C ALA A 103 12.18 5.74 1.51
N ALA A 104 13.40 5.78 2.07
CA ALA A 104 14.28 4.63 2.14
C ALA A 104 13.61 3.43 2.85
N ALA A 105 13.93 2.22 2.42
CA ALA A 105 13.47 1.00 3.08
C ALA A 105 13.85 0.97 4.57
N CYS A 106 12.94 0.52 5.43
CA CYS A 106 13.27 0.26 6.82
C CYS A 106 14.31 -0.86 6.93
N ALA A 107 15.16 -0.80 7.96
CA ALA A 107 16.12 -1.87 8.22
C ALA A 107 15.40 -3.22 8.33
N ASN A 108 15.88 -4.21 7.60
CA ASN A 108 15.33 -5.57 7.52
C ASN A 108 13.93 -5.70 6.91
N ALA A 109 13.33 -4.65 6.33
CA ALA A 109 12.03 -4.75 5.65
C ALA A 109 12.23 -4.69 4.12
N PRO A 110 12.26 -5.84 3.42
CA PRO A 110 12.41 -5.84 1.97
C PRO A 110 11.22 -5.17 1.29
N LEU A 111 11.48 -4.45 0.19
CA LEU A 111 10.45 -3.78 -0.62
C LEU A 111 10.24 -4.44 -1.99
N GLU A 112 11.23 -5.19 -2.48
CA GLU A 112 11.15 -5.83 -3.78
C GLU A 112 10.18 -7.01 -3.74
N GLY A 113 9.19 -7.03 -4.64
CA GLY A 113 8.17 -8.08 -4.69
C GLY A 113 6.97 -7.87 -3.75
N ALA A 114 6.98 -6.83 -2.91
CA ALA A 114 5.83 -6.48 -2.08
C ALA A 114 4.64 -6.04 -2.95
N ALA A 115 3.42 -6.37 -2.51
CA ALA A 115 2.19 -5.99 -3.20
C ALA A 115 1.96 -4.47 -3.19
N PHE A 116 2.34 -3.79 -2.10
CA PHE A 116 2.28 -2.34 -2.00
C PHE A 116 3.24 -1.79 -0.91
N TYR A 117 3.33 -0.46 -0.83
CA TYR A 117 4.23 0.26 0.08
C TYR A 117 3.49 1.14 1.08
N ALA A 118 4.00 1.16 2.32
CA ALA A 118 3.56 2.08 3.36
C ALA A 118 4.77 2.73 4.04
N GLN A 119 4.64 3.99 4.42
CA GLN A 119 5.64 4.73 5.16
C GLN A 119 5.30 4.73 6.64
N THR A 120 6.26 4.46 7.53
CA THR A 120 6.05 4.65 8.96
C THR A 120 5.86 6.13 9.30
N THR A 121 4.97 6.41 10.26
CA THR A 121 4.74 7.77 10.77
C THR A 121 5.95 8.29 11.55
N GLU A 122 5.88 9.54 12.04
CA GLU A 122 6.93 10.13 12.90
C GLU A 122 7.20 9.34 14.19
N GLN A 123 6.26 8.48 14.61
CA GLN A 123 6.39 7.63 15.79
C GLN A 123 6.99 6.26 15.47
N GLY A 124 7.27 5.96 14.20
CA GLY A 124 7.59 4.62 13.75
C GLY A 124 6.39 3.68 13.80
N ALA A 125 6.64 2.38 13.72
CA ALA A 125 5.59 1.36 13.82
C ALA A 125 6.08 0.13 14.61
N ASN A 126 5.36 -0.22 15.67
CA ASN A 126 5.64 -1.44 16.42
C ASN A 126 5.14 -2.66 15.64
N SER A 127 6.02 -3.63 15.41
CA SER A 127 5.63 -4.91 14.84
C SER A 127 5.31 -5.93 15.92
N ARG A 128 4.33 -6.79 15.65
CA ARG A 128 3.90 -7.86 16.55
C ARG A 128 3.82 -9.19 15.83
N SER A 129 3.77 -10.27 16.60
CA SER A 129 3.60 -11.64 16.11
C SER A 129 2.17 -11.99 15.69
N GLY A 130 1.26 -11.01 15.69
CA GLY A 130 -0.14 -11.18 15.31
C GLY A 130 -0.88 -9.85 15.34
N PRO A 131 -2.15 -9.82 14.88
CA PRO A 131 -2.92 -8.61 14.65
C PRO A 131 -3.57 -8.08 15.94
N GLY A 132 -2.76 -7.66 16.91
CA GLY A 132 -3.26 -7.11 18.17
C GLY A 132 -2.19 -6.93 19.25
N ARG A 133 -2.47 -6.12 20.26
CA ARG A 133 -1.56 -5.83 21.38
C ARG A 133 -1.37 -7.02 22.32
N GLN A 134 -2.29 -7.99 22.30
CA GLN A 134 -2.14 -9.27 22.99
C GLN A 134 -0.99 -10.12 22.43
N PHE A 135 -0.60 -9.91 21.17
CA PHE A 135 0.53 -10.59 20.57
C PHE A 135 1.85 -9.90 20.96
N LYS A 136 2.90 -10.69 21.11
CA LYS A 136 4.22 -10.20 21.54
C LYS A 136 4.76 -9.20 20.52
N GLN A 137 5.20 -8.03 21.00
CA GLN A 137 5.99 -7.11 20.19
C GLN A 137 7.34 -7.75 19.86
N ASN A 138 7.64 -7.82 18.58
CA ASN A 138 8.76 -8.58 18.06
C ASN A 138 9.75 -7.74 17.25
N ASP A 139 9.37 -6.50 16.93
CA ASP A 139 10.22 -5.49 16.31
C ASP A 139 9.70 -4.06 16.53
N HIS A 140 10.49 -3.08 16.09
CA HIS A 140 10.08 -1.70 15.94
C HIS A 140 10.72 -1.11 14.68
N PHE A 141 9.89 -0.73 13.70
CA PHE A 141 10.34 0.00 12.53
C PHE A 141 10.49 1.48 12.87
N PRO A 142 11.65 2.11 12.56
CA PRO A 142 11.89 3.50 12.86
C PRO A 142 10.94 4.40 12.07
N ALA A 143 10.88 5.67 12.46
CA ALA A 143 10.08 6.68 11.78
C ALA A 143 10.56 6.94 10.34
N SER A 144 9.63 7.39 9.49
CA SER A 144 9.88 7.92 8.15
C SER A 144 10.62 6.98 7.19
N CYS A 145 10.46 5.67 7.33
CA CYS A 145 11.00 4.68 6.40
C CYS A 145 9.87 3.88 5.74
N THR A 146 10.14 3.27 4.59
CA THR A 146 9.17 2.49 3.83
C THR A 146 9.25 1.02 4.20
N ILE A 147 8.09 0.38 4.36
CA ILE A 147 7.94 -1.06 4.47
C ILE A 147 7.13 -1.60 3.28
N GLY A 148 7.46 -2.80 2.85
CA GLY A 148 6.67 -3.56 1.89
C GLY A 148 5.58 -4.32 2.61
N ILE A 149 4.41 -4.43 2.01
CA ILE A 149 3.27 -5.14 2.58
C ILE A 149 2.71 -6.14 1.56
N ASP A 150 2.34 -7.33 2.04
CA ASP A 150 1.75 -8.40 1.23
C ASP A 150 0.22 -8.49 1.35
N GLY A 151 -0.33 -8.05 2.46
CA GLY A 151 -1.76 -8.14 2.76
C GLY A 151 -2.07 -7.58 4.14
N TYR A 152 -3.23 -7.95 4.68
CA TYR A 152 -3.65 -7.51 6.01
C TYR A 152 -4.53 -8.54 6.71
N CYS A 153 -4.53 -8.50 8.04
CA CYS A 153 -5.52 -9.16 8.88
C CYS A 153 -6.40 -8.13 9.57
N LEU A 154 -7.60 -8.57 9.98
CA LEU A 154 -8.43 -7.83 10.93
C LEU A 154 -8.01 -8.20 12.35
N GLY A 155 -7.89 -7.20 13.23
CA GLY A 155 -7.33 -7.35 14.55
C GLY A 155 -7.80 -6.32 15.55
N GLU A 156 -7.07 -6.19 16.65
CA GLU A 156 -7.41 -5.20 17.69
C GLU A 156 -7.39 -3.78 17.11
N PRO A 157 -8.45 -2.97 17.31
CA PRO A 157 -8.49 -1.59 16.82
C PRO A 157 -7.35 -0.75 17.39
N GLN A 158 -6.68 -0.01 16.52
CA GLN A 158 -5.71 1.01 16.87
C GLN A 158 -6.22 2.36 16.40
N GLN A 159 -6.07 3.40 17.23
CA GLN A 159 -6.44 4.75 16.84
C GLN A 159 -5.52 5.24 15.73
N ASP A 160 -6.11 5.61 14.58
CA ASP A 160 -5.37 6.12 13.44
C ASP A 160 -4.91 7.55 13.71
N ILE A 161 -3.62 7.69 14.01
CA ILE A 161 -2.99 8.99 14.29
C ILE A 161 -2.70 9.77 13.01
N THR A 162 -2.84 9.15 11.84
CA THR A 162 -2.62 9.78 10.53
C THR A 162 -3.86 10.47 9.98
N LEU A 163 -5.03 10.17 10.56
CA LEU A 163 -6.31 10.69 10.13
C LEU A 163 -6.94 11.58 11.21
N GLU A 164 -7.50 12.70 10.78
CA GLU A 164 -8.38 13.53 11.61
C GLU A 164 -9.82 13.45 11.06
N PRO A 165 -10.83 13.14 11.90
CA PRO A 165 -10.72 12.71 13.29
C PRO A 165 -10.09 11.30 13.39
N HIS A 166 -9.44 11.02 14.53
CA HIS A 166 -8.79 9.73 14.80
C HIS A 166 -9.84 8.61 14.92
N PHE A 167 -10.12 7.93 13.83
CA PHE A 167 -10.96 6.75 13.82
C PHE A 167 -10.15 5.48 14.12
N PRO A 168 -10.76 4.46 14.74
CA PRO A 168 -10.08 3.18 14.95
C PRO A 168 -9.87 2.43 13.63
N ASP A 169 -8.62 2.11 13.29
CA ASP A 169 -8.28 1.14 12.24
C ASP A 169 -8.07 -0.24 12.86
N ILE A 170 -8.73 -1.24 12.29
CA ILE A 170 -8.61 -2.65 12.71
C ILE A 170 -7.67 -3.45 11.79
N ARG A 171 -7.10 -2.83 10.77
CA ARG A 171 -6.19 -3.50 9.84
C ARG A 171 -4.79 -3.60 10.42
N TRP A 172 -4.27 -4.82 10.38
CA TRP A 172 -2.89 -5.15 10.73
C TRP A 172 -2.20 -5.70 9.49
N LEU A 173 -1.27 -4.91 8.97
CA LEU A 173 -0.58 -5.14 7.71
C LEU A 173 0.50 -6.20 7.86
N ILE A 174 0.55 -7.14 6.92
CA ILE A 174 1.52 -8.24 6.87
C ILE A 174 2.79 -7.73 6.20
N VAL A 175 3.88 -7.61 6.95
CA VAL A 175 5.13 -7.05 6.43
C VAL A 175 5.78 -8.03 5.45
N HIS A 176 6.10 -7.53 4.27
CA HIS A 176 6.63 -8.31 3.17
C HIS A 176 7.91 -9.06 3.53
N GLY A 177 7.98 -10.33 3.14
CA GLY A 177 9.16 -11.18 3.32
C GLY A 177 9.52 -11.48 4.78
N LEU A 178 8.70 -11.08 5.75
CA LEU A 178 8.93 -11.28 7.16
C LEU A 178 7.76 -12.03 7.81
N PRO A 179 7.88 -13.34 8.07
CA PRO A 179 6.81 -14.11 8.69
C PRO A 179 6.51 -13.60 10.10
N ASP A 180 5.24 -13.66 10.48
CA ASP A 180 4.74 -13.22 11.79
C ASP A 180 5.12 -11.77 12.13
N ARG A 181 5.21 -10.88 11.14
CA ARG A 181 5.40 -9.44 11.35
C ARG A 181 4.16 -8.70 10.91
N TYR A 182 3.43 -8.17 11.89
CA TYR A 182 2.22 -7.40 11.68
C TYR A 182 2.41 -5.99 12.23
N VAL A 183 2.08 -4.99 11.42
CA VAL A 183 2.08 -3.58 11.85
C VAL A 183 0.68 -2.99 11.73
N PRO A 184 0.22 -2.19 12.68
CA PRO A 184 -1.09 -1.56 12.59
C PRO A 184 -1.10 -0.51 11.47
N ALA A 185 -2.14 -0.55 10.61
CA ALA A 185 -2.32 0.41 9.52
C ALA A 185 -2.38 1.86 10.02
N ALA A 186 -2.97 2.06 11.20
CA ALA A 186 -3.04 3.31 11.95
C ALA A 186 -1.69 4.04 12.19
N PHE A 187 -0.55 3.36 12.02
CA PHE A 187 0.79 3.91 12.26
C PHE A 187 1.64 4.00 10.99
N VAL A 188 1.02 3.82 9.82
CA VAL A 188 1.69 3.96 8.52
C VAL A 188 0.83 4.76 7.54
N GLY A 189 1.47 5.52 6.66
CA GLY A 189 0.82 6.17 5.53
C GLY A 189 1.01 5.36 4.25
N PHE A 190 -0.08 4.95 3.61
CA PHE A 190 -0.02 4.25 2.31
C PHE A 190 0.56 5.18 1.23
N GLN A 191 1.50 4.67 0.43
CA GLN A 191 2.17 5.44 -0.64
C GLN A 191 1.46 5.31 -2.01
N GLY A 192 0.28 4.69 -2.04
CA GLY A 192 -0.53 4.48 -3.24
C GLY A 192 -1.98 4.17 -2.86
N GLY A 193 -2.82 3.92 -3.87
CA GLY A 193 -4.19 3.50 -3.63
C GLY A 193 -4.26 2.15 -2.91
N GLU A 194 -5.21 2.00 -1.99
CA GLU A 194 -5.36 0.81 -1.16
C GLU A 194 -6.08 -0.35 -1.88
N GLY A 195 -6.51 -0.16 -3.12
CA GLY A 195 -7.18 -1.18 -3.94
C GLY A 195 -6.52 -2.56 -3.95
N PRO A 196 -5.18 -2.68 -4.03
CA PRO A 196 -4.48 -3.98 -4.00
C PRO A 196 -4.64 -4.76 -2.69
N LEU A 197 -4.98 -4.11 -1.57
CA LEU A 197 -5.19 -4.80 -0.30
C LEU A 197 -6.40 -5.75 -0.36
N GLY A 198 -7.45 -5.37 -1.09
CA GLY A 198 -8.63 -6.21 -1.29
C GLY A 198 -9.21 -6.79 0.01
N LYS A 199 -9.27 -8.13 0.09
CA LYS A 199 -9.78 -8.88 1.24
C LYS A 199 -8.64 -9.21 2.22
N PRO A 200 -8.95 -9.38 3.52
CA PRO A 200 -7.98 -9.90 4.48
C PRO A 200 -7.36 -11.22 4.02
N ASP A 201 -6.09 -11.43 4.36
CA ASP A 201 -5.32 -12.59 3.94
C ASP A 201 -5.91 -13.89 4.53
N ALA A 202 -5.87 -14.96 3.76
CA ALA A 202 -6.32 -16.27 4.21
C ALA A 202 -5.47 -16.80 5.38
N SER A 203 -4.20 -16.39 5.49
CA SER A 203 -3.30 -16.75 6.59
C SER A 203 -3.76 -16.21 7.95
N CYS A 204 -4.73 -15.30 7.97
CA CYS A 204 -5.26 -14.72 9.20
C CYS A 204 -6.20 -15.66 9.98
N GLU A 205 -6.59 -16.81 9.40
CA GLU A 205 -7.38 -17.84 10.09
C GLU A 205 -6.71 -18.25 11.40
N GLY A 206 -7.36 -17.97 12.53
CA GLY A 206 -6.88 -18.32 13.87
C GLY A 206 -6.04 -17.24 14.58
N HIS A 207 -5.62 -16.18 13.89
CA HIS A 207 -4.84 -15.09 14.47
C HIS A 207 -5.59 -13.75 14.54
N GLY A 208 -6.62 -13.54 13.71
CA GLY A 208 -7.39 -12.30 13.61
C GLY A 208 -8.72 -12.26 14.36
N LEU A 209 -9.35 -11.08 14.39
CA LEU A 209 -10.76 -10.93 14.76
C LEU A 209 -11.65 -11.46 13.63
N PRO A 210 -12.84 -12.03 13.94
CA PRO A 210 -13.78 -12.41 12.91
C PRO A 210 -14.24 -11.17 12.13
N PHE A 211 -14.51 -11.36 10.84
CA PHE A 211 -15.22 -10.36 10.06
C PHE A 211 -16.53 -10.03 10.74
N ALA A 212 -16.80 -8.75 10.93
CA ALA A 212 -18.13 -8.34 11.32
C ALA A 212 -19.11 -8.80 10.23
N PRO A 213 -20.26 -9.40 10.57
CA PRO A 213 -21.30 -9.63 9.58
C PRO A 213 -21.63 -8.31 8.88
N PRO A 214 -22.13 -8.34 7.64
CA PRO A 214 -22.57 -7.14 6.96
C PRO A 214 -23.55 -6.33 7.81
N VAL A 215 -23.71 -5.04 7.50
CA VAL A 215 -24.68 -4.19 8.19
C VAL A 215 -26.04 -4.91 8.23
N ALA A 216 -26.64 -5.02 9.41
CA ALA A 216 -27.88 -5.77 9.60
C ALA A 216 -29.10 -4.91 9.24
N LYS A 217 -29.00 -3.60 9.47
CA LYS A 217 -30.08 -2.64 9.26
C LYS A 217 -29.50 -1.27 8.94
N VAL A 218 -30.16 -0.54 8.05
CA VAL A 218 -29.94 0.89 7.80
C VAL A 218 -31.31 1.57 7.77
N GLU A 219 -31.44 2.67 8.50
CA GLU A 219 -32.70 3.42 8.63
C GLU A 219 -32.46 4.92 8.52
N LEU A 220 -33.44 5.60 7.92
CA LEU A 220 -33.55 7.04 7.87
C LEU A 220 -34.72 7.44 8.76
N GLY A 221 -34.49 8.35 9.71
CA GLY A 221 -35.57 8.93 10.51
C GLY A 221 -36.13 10.20 9.90
N ASP A 222 -37.11 10.82 10.58
CA ASP A 222 -37.68 12.09 10.14
C ASP A 222 -36.73 13.27 10.36
N ARG A 223 -36.88 14.30 9.52
CA ARG A 223 -36.15 15.56 9.65
C ARG A 223 -36.38 16.18 11.02
N ASP A 224 -35.29 16.43 11.74
CA ASP A 224 -35.33 17.09 13.03
C ASP A 224 -35.67 18.60 12.90
N PRO A 225 -36.05 19.29 14.00
CA PRO A 225 -36.30 20.72 13.97
C PRO A 225 -35.09 21.58 13.56
N GLY A 226 -33.88 21.03 13.64
CA GLY A 226 -32.64 21.65 13.17
C GLY A 226 -32.42 21.49 11.66
N GLY A 227 -33.32 20.80 10.97
CA GLY A 227 -33.29 20.60 9.53
C GLY A 227 -32.44 19.42 9.06
N SER A 228 -31.91 18.61 9.98
CA SER A 228 -31.07 17.45 9.65
C SER A 228 -31.87 16.14 9.72
N ILE A 229 -31.42 15.12 8.98
CA ILE A 229 -32.07 13.81 8.93
C ILE A 229 -31.18 12.78 9.67
N PRO A 230 -31.68 12.12 10.73
CA PRO A 230 -30.92 11.10 11.43
C PRO A 230 -30.82 9.83 10.59
N LEU A 231 -29.60 9.33 10.46
CA LEU A 231 -29.27 8.06 9.83
C LEU A 231 -28.81 7.10 10.92
N THR A 232 -29.33 5.89 10.94
CA THR A 232 -28.88 4.86 11.88
C THR A 232 -28.59 3.53 11.20
N ALA A 233 -27.66 2.78 11.77
CA ALA A 233 -27.34 1.44 11.32
C ALA A 233 -27.00 0.51 12.50
N ALA A 234 -27.34 -0.76 12.34
CA ALA A 234 -26.95 -1.82 13.26
C ALA A 234 -25.91 -2.71 12.59
N ALA A 235 -24.68 -2.74 13.12
CA ALA A 235 -23.59 -3.56 12.59
C ALA A 235 -22.83 -4.24 13.73
N PRO A 236 -23.34 -5.38 14.24
CA PRO A 236 -22.69 -6.09 15.34
C PRO A 236 -21.23 -6.44 15.02
N GLY A 237 -20.31 -6.08 15.91
CA GLY A 237 -18.88 -6.36 15.72
C GLY A 237 -18.11 -5.35 14.87
N ALA A 238 -18.80 -4.43 14.18
CA ALA A 238 -18.13 -3.33 13.49
C ALA A 238 -17.53 -2.32 14.49
N TYR A 239 -16.46 -1.64 14.09
CA TYR A 239 -15.85 -0.56 14.87
C TYR A 239 -16.17 0.83 14.33
N LEU A 240 -16.42 0.92 13.03
CA LEU A 240 -16.72 2.15 12.32
C LEU A 240 -17.74 1.83 11.23
N VAL A 241 -18.77 2.65 11.13
CA VAL A 241 -19.76 2.59 10.05
C VAL A 241 -19.83 3.95 9.36
N GLY A 242 -19.67 3.95 8.05
CA GLY A 242 -19.82 5.10 7.19
C GLY A 242 -21.16 5.08 6.47
N TYR A 243 -21.64 6.26 6.10
CA TYR A 243 -22.91 6.43 5.40
C TYR A 243 -22.71 7.16 4.08
N ALA A 244 -23.48 6.79 3.07
CA ALA A 244 -23.57 7.49 1.80
C ALA A 244 -25.02 7.64 1.37
N VAL A 245 -25.31 8.71 0.63
CA VAL A 245 -26.61 8.93 0.00
C VAL A 245 -26.43 9.33 -1.45
N ALA A 246 -27.36 8.95 -2.32
CA ALA A 246 -27.40 9.35 -3.73
C ALA A 246 -28.84 9.43 -4.23
N LEU A 247 -29.10 10.30 -5.21
CA LEU A 247 -30.38 10.35 -5.92
C LEU A 247 -30.51 9.13 -6.85
N LYS A 248 -31.69 8.53 -6.90
CA LYS A 248 -31.96 7.37 -7.77
C LYS A 248 -32.07 7.75 -9.24
N GLU A 249 -32.66 8.89 -9.56
CA GLU A 249 -32.85 9.35 -10.95
C GLU A 249 -31.53 9.81 -11.60
N HIS A 250 -30.63 10.40 -10.79
CA HIS A 250 -29.35 10.96 -11.22
C HIS A 250 -28.23 10.59 -10.23
N PRO A 251 -27.84 9.31 -10.15
CA PRO A 251 -26.85 8.87 -9.18
C PRO A 251 -25.49 9.49 -9.43
N GLU A 252 -25.09 9.62 -10.70
CA GLU A 252 -23.85 10.28 -11.09
C GLU A 252 -23.83 11.74 -10.62
N GLY A 253 -22.87 12.08 -9.75
CA GLY A 253 -22.70 13.43 -9.22
C GLY A 253 -23.61 13.80 -8.05
N SER A 254 -24.48 12.90 -7.58
CA SER A 254 -25.32 13.13 -6.39
C SER A 254 -24.83 12.42 -5.13
N TYR A 255 -23.69 11.73 -5.20
CA TYR A 255 -23.14 11.03 -4.04
C TYR A 255 -22.69 12.02 -2.97
N VAL A 256 -23.21 11.80 -1.76
CA VAL A 256 -22.88 12.59 -0.59
C VAL A 256 -22.54 11.64 0.55
N GLN A 257 -21.54 11.99 1.34
CA GLN A 257 -21.22 11.32 2.58
C GLN A 257 -21.77 12.13 3.78
N PRO A 258 -22.87 11.72 4.42
CA PRO A 258 -23.37 12.37 5.62
C PRO A 258 -22.32 12.39 6.74
N GLY A 259 -21.69 11.24 7.01
CA GLY A 259 -20.62 11.11 8.00
C GLY A 259 -20.27 9.65 8.32
N GLN A 260 -19.46 9.47 9.36
CA GLN A 260 -19.06 8.18 9.92
C GLN A 260 -19.30 8.16 11.44
N SER A 261 -19.48 6.97 12.02
CA SER A 261 -19.77 6.79 13.45
C SER A 261 -19.04 5.57 14.01
N ASP A 262 -18.49 5.69 15.22
CA ASP A 262 -17.85 4.62 16.00
C ASP A 262 -18.67 4.20 17.24
N ALA A 263 -19.91 4.69 17.34
CA ALA A 263 -20.83 4.50 18.46
C ALA A 263 -21.45 3.08 18.49
N ARG A 264 -20.65 2.09 18.88
CA ARG A 264 -21.06 0.67 18.89
C ARG A 264 -22.19 0.36 19.89
N PRO A 265 -23.07 -0.61 19.60
CA PRO A 265 -23.27 -1.30 18.30
C PRO A 265 -24.26 -0.58 17.36
N ASN A 266 -24.83 0.54 17.82
CA ASN A 266 -25.88 1.29 17.15
C ASN A 266 -25.29 2.60 16.64
N PHE A 267 -24.93 2.60 15.38
CA PHE A 267 -24.27 3.70 14.74
C PHE A 267 -25.30 4.75 14.33
N ALA A 268 -24.95 6.01 14.49
CA ALA A 268 -25.81 7.10 14.08
C ALA A 268 -25.01 8.30 13.59
N VAL A 269 -25.51 8.97 12.56
CA VAL A 269 -25.03 10.26 12.07
C VAL A 269 -26.22 11.17 11.76
N SER A 270 -25.99 12.48 11.74
CA SER A 270 -27.00 13.45 11.34
C SER A 270 -26.65 14.02 9.97
N TRP A 271 -27.55 13.87 9.00
CA TRP A 271 -27.39 14.39 7.66
C TRP A 271 -27.94 15.81 7.56
N ASP A 272 -27.04 16.79 7.56
CA ASP A 272 -27.36 18.20 7.36
C ASP A 272 -27.61 18.50 5.87
N LEU A 273 -28.89 18.58 5.50
CA LEU A 273 -29.33 18.94 4.15
C LEU A 273 -28.91 20.35 3.73
N GLY A 274 -28.57 21.25 4.66
CA GLY A 274 -28.11 22.60 4.33
C GLY A 274 -26.66 22.65 3.83
N LYS A 275 -25.82 21.70 4.27
CA LYS A 275 -24.40 21.64 3.89
C LYS A 275 -24.09 20.60 2.83
N LYS A 276 -24.83 19.51 2.84
CA LYS A 276 -24.54 18.30 2.06
C LYS A 276 -25.81 17.85 1.35
N ASN A 277 -26.30 18.69 0.45
CA ASN A 277 -27.53 18.44 -0.30
C ASN A 277 -27.24 17.79 -1.66
N PRO A 278 -27.65 16.53 -1.89
CA PRO A 278 -27.59 15.91 -3.21
C PRO A 278 -28.70 16.43 -4.15
N PHE A 279 -29.72 17.14 -3.62
CA PHE A 279 -30.85 17.65 -4.39
C PHE A 279 -30.55 19.03 -5.01
N PRO A 280 -30.91 19.27 -6.28
CA PRO A 280 -30.79 20.59 -6.93
C PRO A 280 -31.88 21.60 -6.50
N GLY A 281 -32.47 21.44 -5.32
CA GLY A 281 -33.61 22.25 -4.84
C GLY A 281 -34.12 21.78 -3.47
N GLU A 282 -35.44 21.65 -3.33
CA GLU A 282 -36.07 21.02 -2.17
C GLU A 282 -35.66 19.54 -2.08
N ALA A 283 -35.53 19.01 -0.86
CA ALA A 283 -35.08 17.64 -0.61
C ALA A 283 -36.19 16.62 -0.90
N THR A 284 -36.58 16.53 -2.17
CA THR A 284 -37.70 15.73 -2.66
C THR A 284 -37.23 14.79 -3.77
N GLY A 285 -37.55 13.51 -3.64
CA GLY A 285 -37.20 12.47 -4.61
C GLY A 285 -36.81 11.14 -3.96
N ASP A 286 -36.58 10.14 -4.80
CA ASP A 286 -36.12 8.82 -4.35
C ASP A 286 -34.61 8.82 -4.16
N VAL A 287 -34.17 8.35 -2.99
CA VAL A 287 -32.76 8.26 -2.61
C VAL A 287 -32.38 6.84 -2.23
N TRP A 288 -31.14 6.50 -2.58
CA TRP A 288 -30.43 5.39 -1.97
C TRP A 288 -29.71 5.88 -0.73
N VAL A 289 -29.94 5.19 0.38
CA VAL A 289 -29.26 5.41 1.64
C VAL A 289 -28.43 4.18 1.95
N ALA A 290 -27.12 4.35 2.01
CA ALA A 290 -26.18 3.27 2.21
C ALA A 290 -25.45 3.39 3.55
N ALA A 291 -25.15 2.24 4.15
CA ALA A 291 -24.24 2.10 5.27
C ALA A 291 -23.23 0.98 4.99
N ALA A 292 -21.96 1.22 5.26
CA ALA A 292 -20.88 0.25 5.07
C ALA A 292 -20.00 0.18 6.32
N ILE A 293 -19.42 -1.00 6.58
CA ILE A 293 -18.43 -1.16 7.64
C ILE A 293 -17.12 -0.63 7.09
N CYS A 294 -16.59 0.41 7.72
CA CYS A 294 -15.34 1.03 7.27
C CYS A 294 -14.16 0.49 8.06
N LEU A 295 -13.09 0.20 7.34
CA LEU A 295 -11.76 0.05 7.89
C LEU A 295 -11.17 1.47 7.80
N ALA A 296 -10.55 2.01 8.86
CA ALA A 296 -10.20 3.44 8.87
C ALA A 296 -9.47 3.90 7.59
N GLY A 297 -9.63 5.17 7.21
CA GLY A 297 -9.23 5.65 5.89
C GLY A 297 -10.35 5.47 4.87
N ASN A 298 -9.99 5.27 3.59
CA ASN A 298 -10.94 5.19 2.46
C ASN A 298 -11.41 3.76 2.16
N ALA A 299 -11.23 2.82 3.10
CA ALA A 299 -11.43 1.40 2.84
C ALA A 299 -12.73 0.88 3.48
N SER A 300 -13.46 0.04 2.75
CA SER A 300 -14.60 -0.69 3.28
C SER A 300 -14.22 -2.14 3.56
N GLN A 301 -14.93 -2.76 4.51
CA GLN A 301 -14.93 -4.21 4.62
C GLN A 301 -15.75 -4.76 3.46
N VAL A 302 -15.18 -5.71 2.72
CA VAL A 302 -15.84 -6.29 1.55
C VAL A 302 -17.17 -6.93 1.91
N ASP A 303 -18.16 -6.78 1.04
CA ASP A 303 -19.52 -7.32 1.17
C ASP A 303 -20.30 -6.76 2.37
N SER A 304 -19.83 -5.68 3.00
CA SER A 304 -20.46 -5.09 4.21
C SER A 304 -21.61 -4.12 3.91
N LEU A 305 -21.65 -3.57 2.70
CA LEU A 305 -22.61 -2.54 2.29
C LEU A 305 -24.06 -3.03 2.46
N ARG A 306 -24.90 -2.16 3.00
CA ARG A 306 -26.35 -2.24 2.86
C ARG A 306 -26.91 -0.94 2.35
N VAL A 307 -27.88 -1.06 1.45
CA VAL A 307 -28.60 0.05 0.85
C VAL A 307 -30.09 -0.10 1.12
N ALA A 308 -30.71 0.96 1.60
CA ALA A 308 -32.16 1.13 1.65
C ALA A 308 -32.61 2.17 0.62
N GLU A 309 -33.83 1.98 0.11
CA GLU A 309 -34.49 2.96 -0.74
C GLU A 309 -35.54 3.72 0.06
N VAL A 310 -35.48 5.05 -0.04
CA VAL A 310 -36.32 5.97 0.70
C VAL A 310 -36.81 7.07 -0.24
N THR A 311 -38.09 7.41 -0.15
CA THR A 311 -38.68 8.57 -0.83
C THR A 311 -38.74 9.73 0.14
N LEU A 312 -38.11 10.84 -0.23
CA LEU A 312 -38.16 12.10 0.53
C LEU A 312 -39.16 13.07 -0.07
N ASN A 313 -39.82 13.85 0.78
CA ASN A 313 -40.67 14.97 0.42
C ASN A 313 -40.37 16.15 1.36
N ASP A 314 -39.73 17.19 0.84
CA ASP A 314 -39.19 18.32 1.63
C ASP A 314 -38.30 17.88 2.82
N GLY A 315 -37.51 16.83 2.59
CA GLY A 315 -36.62 16.23 3.58
C GLY A 315 -37.32 15.34 4.62
N ALA A 316 -38.65 15.22 4.61
CA ALA A 316 -39.37 14.24 5.41
C ALA A 316 -39.43 12.88 4.71
N VAL A 317 -39.39 11.79 5.47
CA VAL A 317 -39.52 10.43 4.93
C VAL A 317 -40.98 10.18 4.54
N ALA A 318 -41.26 10.16 3.24
CA ALA A 318 -42.60 9.92 2.69
C ALA A 318 -42.88 8.43 2.45
N GLY A 319 -41.83 7.63 2.27
CA GLY A 319 -41.93 6.18 2.08
C GLY A 319 -40.56 5.50 2.17
N SER A 320 -40.56 4.20 2.48
CA SER A 320 -39.35 3.38 2.40
C SER A 320 -39.70 2.00 1.82
N ALA A 321 -38.88 1.54 0.87
CA ALA A 321 -38.97 0.19 0.31
C ALA A 321 -38.15 -0.84 1.14
N GLY A 322 -37.52 -0.41 2.24
CA GLY A 322 -36.62 -1.24 3.03
C GLY A 322 -35.26 -1.45 2.36
N VAL A 323 -34.57 -2.53 2.75
CA VAL A 323 -33.23 -2.87 2.24
C VAL A 323 -33.32 -3.48 0.83
N VAL A 324 -32.64 -2.86 -0.13
CA VAL A 324 -32.70 -3.19 -1.57
C VAL A 324 -31.33 -3.48 -2.18
N THR A 325 -30.36 -3.89 -1.37
CA THR A 325 -28.93 -3.97 -1.76
C THR A 325 -28.66 -4.80 -3.02
N GLU A 326 -29.45 -5.85 -3.26
CA GLU A 326 -29.28 -6.74 -4.41
C GLU A 326 -29.81 -6.17 -5.73
N THR A 327 -30.71 -5.18 -5.67
CA THR A 327 -31.33 -4.58 -6.87
C THR A 327 -30.65 -3.28 -7.32
N VAL A 328 -29.72 -2.76 -6.52
CA VAL A 328 -28.92 -1.58 -6.87
C VAL A 328 -27.86 -1.97 -7.90
N PRO A 329 -27.68 -1.20 -9.01
CA PRO A 329 -26.64 -1.47 -10.00
C PRO A 329 -25.24 -1.55 -9.37
N GLU A 330 -24.39 -2.46 -9.87
CA GLU A 330 -23.09 -2.74 -9.26
C GLU A 330 -22.17 -1.51 -9.17
N GLU A 331 -22.13 -0.70 -10.24
CA GLU A 331 -21.36 0.55 -10.30
C GLU A 331 -21.81 1.52 -9.20
N VAL A 332 -23.12 1.67 -9.01
CA VAL A 332 -23.69 2.52 -7.96
C VAL A 332 -23.34 1.99 -6.57
N ARG A 333 -23.40 0.66 -6.35
CA ARG A 333 -23.02 0.08 -5.06
C ARG A 333 -21.57 0.35 -4.73
N HIS A 334 -20.69 0.22 -5.73
CA HIS A 334 -19.27 0.49 -5.56
C HIS A 334 -19.02 1.95 -5.16
N GLU A 335 -19.65 2.90 -5.84
CA GLU A 335 -19.55 4.33 -5.51
C GLU A 335 -20.14 4.65 -4.13
N LEU A 336 -21.30 4.10 -3.78
CA LEU A 336 -21.89 4.28 -2.44
C LEU A 336 -20.98 3.74 -1.34
N GLU A 337 -20.34 2.59 -1.56
CA GLU A 337 -19.40 1.99 -0.63
C GLU A 337 -18.14 2.84 -0.46
N GLN A 338 -17.55 3.28 -1.58
CA GLN A 338 -16.40 4.19 -1.55
C GLN A 338 -16.73 5.50 -0.83
N VAL A 339 -17.86 6.12 -1.15
CA VAL A 339 -18.27 7.40 -0.56
C VAL A 339 -18.61 7.25 0.92
N ALA A 340 -19.21 6.14 1.33
CA ALA A 340 -19.53 5.88 2.73
C ALA A 340 -18.26 5.85 3.59
N CYS A 341 -17.22 5.20 3.09
CA CYS A 341 -15.95 5.08 3.78
C CYS A 341 -14.92 6.14 3.38
N ALA A 342 -15.23 7.06 2.46
CA ALA A 342 -14.31 8.12 2.09
C ALA A 342 -13.90 8.96 3.30
N ARG A 343 -12.67 9.48 3.29
CA ARG A 343 -12.27 10.55 4.21
C ARG A 343 -13.21 11.71 3.95
N SER A 344 -14.01 12.06 4.95
CA SER A 344 -14.70 13.34 4.94
C SER A 344 -13.61 14.41 4.97
N VAL A 345 -13.26 14.95 3.80
CA VAL A 345 -12.47 16.18 3.71
C VAL A 345 -13.36 17.21 4.39
N ILE A 346 -13.08 17.49 5.65
CA ILE A 346 -13.70 18.62 6.34
C ILE A 346 -13.16 19.83 5.58
N PHE A 347 -13.93 20.32 4.62
CA PHE A 347 -13.74 21.67 4.10
C PHE A 347 -14.05 22.60 5.27
N ASN A 348 -13.03 22.93 6.05
CA ASN A 348 -13.05 24.06 6.97
C ASN A 348 -13.00 25.36 6.16
#